data_AF-A0A1B9HX94-F1
#
_entry.id   AF-A0A1B9HX94-F1
#
_cell.length_a   1.000
_cell.length_b   1.000
_cell.length_c   1.000
_cell.angle_alpha   90.00
_cell.angle_beta   90.00
_cell.angle_gamma   90.00
#
_symmetry.space_group_name_H-M   'P 1'
#
loop_
_entity.id
_entity.type
_entity.pdbx_description
1 polymer ?
#
loop_
_entity_poly.entity_id
_entity_poly.type
_entity_poly.pdbx_seq_one_letter_code
_entity_poly.pdbx_strand_id
1 'polypeptide(L)' 'MATTPTMDEYRQILKSRDEHIRESWIKAMEARLIREELQKCYRGEGVNHLQNCKELAEKYAGMIRENKVSS' A
#
# COMPACT_ATOMS: atom_id res chain seq x y z
N MET A 1 11.45 -16.68 30.11
CA MET A 1 12.59 -17.41 29.53
C MET A 1 12.61 -17.10 28.05
N ALA A 2 13.62 -16.39 27.56
CA ALA A 2 13.74 -16.10 26.13
C ALA A 2 14.34 -17.35 25.45
N THR A 3 13.49 -18.14 24.81
CA THR A 3 13.94 -19.28 24.00
C THR A 3 14.65 -18.70 22.77
N THR A 4 15.95 -18.94 22.65
CA THR A 4 16.71 -18.54 21.46
C THR A 4 16.26 -19.44 20.30
N PRO A 5 15.82 -18.90 19.16
CA PRO A 5 15.38 -19.71 18.03
C PRO A 5 16.57 -20.51 17.48
N THR A 6 16.28 -21.71 16.98
CA THR A 6 17.22 -22.51 16.19
C THR A 6 17.60 -21.76 14.91
N MET A 7 18.72 -22.14 14.29
CA MET A 7 19.17 -21.49 13.05
C MET A 7 18.16 -21.60 11.90
N ASP A 8 17.39 -22.69 11.84
CA ASP A 8 16.34 -22.87 10.83
C ASP A 8 15.11 -22.01 11.11
N GLU A 9 14.67 -21.93 12.36
CA GLU A 9 13.59 -21.00 12.77
C GLU A 9 14.00 -19.54 12.51
N TYR A 10 15.25 -19.18 12.79
CA TYR A 10 15.77 -17.84 12.50
C TYR A 10 15.73 -17.52 11.01
N ARG A 11 16.14 -18.46 10.15
CA ARG A 11 16.03 -18.32 8.68
C ARG A 11 14.59 -18.12 8.23
N GLN A 12 13.65 -18.85 8.80
CA GLN A 12 12.22 -18.73 8.48
C GLN A 12 11.66 -17.37 8.91
N ILE A 13 12.02 -16.88 10.09
CA ILE A 13 11.62 -15.54 10.58
C ILE A 13 12.11 -14.44 9.64
N LEU A 14 13.38 -14.50 9.22
CA LEU A 14 13.93 -13.53 8.27
C LEU A 14 13.19 -13.57 6.93
N LYS A 15 12.95 -14.77 6.39
CA LYS A 15 12.23 -14.94 5.12
C LYS A 15 10.80 -14.36 5.21
N SER A 16 10.08 -14.66 6.28
CA SER A 16 8.71 -14.16 6.48
C SER A 16 8.67 -12.63 6.61
N ARG A 17 9.66 -12.03 7.27
CA ARG A 17 9.80 -10.56 7.35
C ARG A 17 10.06 -9.94 5.98
N ASP A 18 10.98 -10.50 5.20
CA ASP A 18 11.29 -10.03 3.86
C ASP A 18 10.07 -10.11 2.92
N GLU A 19 9.30 -11.20 3.01
CA GLU A 19 8.05 -11.37 2.28
C GLU A 19 7.01 -10.31 2.69
N HIS A 20 6.80 -10.10 3.99
CA HIS A 20 5.89 -9.09 4.50
C HIS A 20 6.25 -7.67 4.04
N ILE A 21 7.53 -7.30 4.09
CA ILE A 21 8.01 -5.99 3.65
C ILE A 21 7.80 -5.85 2.14
N ARG A 22 8.11 -6.89 1.35
CA ARG A 22 7.91 -6.87 -0.11
C ARG A 22 6.44 -6.63 -0.46
N GLU A 23 5.51 -7.35 0.19
CA GLU A 23 4.07 -7.16 -0.01
C GLU A 23 3.60 -5.77 0.39
N SER A 24 4.12 -5.24 1.50
CA SER A 24 3.83 -3.88 1.95
C SER A 24 4.26 -2.83 0.93
N TRP A 25 5.42 -3.01 0.29
CA TRP A 25 5.88 -2.14 -0.80
C TRP A 25 5.02 -2.27 -2.07
N ILE A 26 4.57 -3.48 -2.43
CA ILE A 26 3.66 -3.68 -3.57
C ILE A 26 2.37 -2.87 -3.36
N LYS A 27 1.75 -3.00 -2.19
CA LYS A 27 0.53 -2.25 -1.83
C LYS A 27 0.73 -0.73 -1.84
N ALA A 28 1.89 -0.25 -1.41
CA ALA A 28 2.25 1.16 -1.50
C ALA A 28 2.41 1.63 -2.95
N MET A 29 2.97 0.78 -3.82
CA MET A 29 3.11 1.06 -5.25
C MET A 29 1.76 1.07 -5.98
N GLU A 30 0.85 0.17 -5.64
CA GLU A 30 -0.53 0.19 -6.16
C GLU A 30 -1.25 1.49 -5.78
N ALA A 31 -1.12 1.94 -4.53
CA ALA A 31 -1.70 3.21 -4.09
C ALA A 31 -1.11 4.40 -4.87
N ARG A 32 0.17 4.32 -5.27
CA ARG A 32 0.82 5.33 -6.11
C ARG A 32 0.20 5.40 -7.51
N LEU A 33 -0.08 4.25 -8.13
CA LEU A 33 -0.74 4.19 -9.45
C LEU A 33 -2.14 4.82 -9.40
N ILE A 34 -2.92 4.49 -8.37
CA ILE A 34 -4.26 5.08 -8.19
C ILE A 34 -4.18 6.59 -7.97
N ARG A 35 -3.18 7.07 -7.20
CA ARG A 35 -2.94 8.51 -7.04
C ARG A 35 -2.65 9.19 -8.38
N GLU A 36 -1.80 8.59 -9.21
CA GLU A 36 -1.45 9.14 -10.52
C GLU A 36 -2.67 9.23 -11.43
N GLU A 37 -3.53 8.20 -11.43
CA GLU A 37 -4.79 8.23 -12.19
C GLU A 37 -5.77 9.27 -11.65
N LEU A 38 -5.88 9.41 -10.32
CA LEU A 38 -6.70 10.44 -9.69
C LEU A 38 -6.26 11.85 -10.09
N GLN A 39 -4.95 12.08 -10.18
CA GLN A 39 -4.38 13.36 -10.62
C GLN A 39 -4.67 13.65 -12.10
N LYS A 40 -4.81 12.63 -12.95
CA LYS A 40 -5.27 12.82 -14.33
C LYS A 40 -6.75 13.15 -14.36
N CYS A 41 -7.58 12.42 -13.60
CA CYS A 41 -9.01 12.69 -13.50
C CYS A 41 -9.30 14.13 -13.04
N TYR A 42 -8.64 14.58 -11.97
CA TYR A 42 -8.80 15.96 -11.48
C TYR A 42 -8.42 17.01 -12.51
N ARG A 43 -7.36 16.77 -13.30
CA ARG A 43 -6.94 17.67 -14.37
C ARG A 43 -7.90 17.66 -15.56
N GLY A 44 -8.47 16.51 -15.90
CA GLY A 44 -9.41 16.36 -17.02
C GLY A 44 -10.81 16.93 -16.72
N GLU A 45 -11.32 16.66 -15.53
CA GLU A 45 -12.69 17.04 -15.14
C GLU A 45 -12.83 18.50 -14.70
N GLY A 46 -11.71 19.16 -14.35
CA GLY A 46 -11.72 20.55 -13.88
C GLY A 46 -12.68 20.71 -12.71
N VAL A 47 -13.63 21.65 -12.82
CA VAL A 47 -14.62 21.92 -11.75
C VAL A 47 -15.55 20.74 -11.43
N ASN A 48 -15.69 19.76 -12.32
CA ASN A 48 -16.58 18.61 -12.13
C ASN A 48 -15.92 17.45 -11.35
N HIS A 49 -14.66 17.60 -10.95
CA HIS A 49 -13.87 16.51 -10.35
C HIS A 49 -14.50 15.91 -9.09
N LEU A 50 -15.27 16.69 -8.32
CA LEU A 50 -15.93 16.23 -7.09
C LEU A 50 -17.00 15.17 -7.36
N GLN A 51 -17.68 15.23 -8.51
CA GLN A 51 -18.69 14.25 -8.89
C GLN A 51 -18.06 13.11 -9.67
N ASN A 52 -17.25 13.42 -10.68
CA ASN A 52 -16.78 12.43 -11.66
C ASN A 52 -15.58 11.60 -11.15
N CYS A 53 -14.77 12.13 -10.25
CA CYS A 53 -13.59 11.44 -9.71
C CYS A 53 -13.80 10.89 -8.29
N LYS A 54 -15.05 10.91 -7.76
CA LYS A 54 -15.37 10.55 -6.38
C LYS A 54 -14.93 9.13 -6.02
N GLU A 55 -15.31 8.15 -6.84
CA GLU A 55 -14.99 6.73 -6.60
C GLU A 55 -13.47 6.51 -6.52
N LEU A 56 -12.72 7.13 -7.44
CA LEU A 56 -11.27 7.03 -7.48
C LEU A 56 -10.61 7.69 -6.27
N ALA A 57 -11.18 8.80 -5.78
CA ALA A 57 -10.74 9.47 -4.56
C ALA A 57 -11.02 8.62 -3.31
N GLU A 58 -12.20 8.00 -3.21
CA GLU A 58 -12.57 7.11 -2.10
C GLU A 58 -11.69 5.86 -2.07
N LYS A 59 -11.43 5.26 -3.24
CA LYS A 59 -10.50 4.13 -3.38
C LYS A 59 -9.09 4.51 -2.91
N TYR A 60 -8.57 5.65 -3.38
CA TYR A 60 -7.25 6.12 -2.95
C TYR A 60 -7.19 6.35 -1.43
N ALA A 61 -8.22 6.97 -0.86
CA ALA A 61 -8.32 7.22 0.57
C ALA A 61 -8.37 5.91 1.39
N GLY A 62 -9.08 4.88 0.90
CA GLY A 62 -9.07 3.54 1.48
C GLY A 62 -7.66 2.94 1.49
N MET A 63 -7.00 2.94 0.33
CA MET A 63 -5.66 2.38 0.20
C MET A 63 -4.63 3.06 1.12
N ILE A 64 -4.66 4.38 1.30
CA ILE A 64 -3.70 5.06 2.21
C ILE A 64 -3.90 4.64 3.68
N ARG A 65 -5.14 4.34 4.08
CA ARG A 65 -5.42 3.90 5.45
C ARG A 65 -4.92 2.48 5.70
N GLU A 66 -5.11 1.60 4.72
CA GLU A 66 -4.85 0.16 4.84
C GLU A 66 -3.41 -0.23 4.47
N ASN A 67 -2.80 0.45 3.50
CA ASN A 67 -1.53 0.05 2.88
C ASN A 67 -0.31 0.79 3.46
N LYS A 68 -0.33 1.11 4.75
CA LYS A 68 0.84 1.69 5.41
C LYS A 68 1.95 0.64 5.47
N VAL A 69 3.15 1.00 5.02
CA VAL A 69 4.31 0.12 5.14
C VAL A 69 4.63 -0.04 6.63
N SER A 70 4.47 -1.26 7.16
CA SER A 70 4.87 -1.65 8.50
C SER A 70 6.11 -2.54 8.45
N SER A 71 7.08 -2.27 9.33
CA SER A 71 8.33 -3.01 9.51
C SER A 71 8.23 -4.06 10.60
#